data_AF-A0A0R3BRX1-F1
#
_entry.id   AF-A0A0R3BRX1-F1
#
_cell.length_a   1.000
_cell.length_b   1.000
_cell.length_c   1.000
_cell.angle_alpha   90.00
_cell.angle_beta   90.00
_cell.angle_gamma   90.00
#
_symmetry.space_group_name_H-M   'P 1'
#
loop_
_entity.id
_entity.type
_entity.pdbx_description
1 polymer ?
#
loop_
_entity_poly.entity_id
_entity_poly.type
_entity_poly.pdbx_seq_one_letter_code
_entity_poly.pdbx_strand_id
1 'polypeptide(L)' 'MYLPLLQEVASPPASSMREQLKRLREFQRLYNEELPHQALDDATPADCYQASARRFDGILREPVAEVELDAASILRRSC' A
#
# COMPACT_ATOMS: atom_id res chain seq x y z
N MET A 1 10.92 9.48 12.57
CA MET A 1 10.75 10.70 11.75
C MET A 1 9.70 10.40 10.70
N TYR A 2 8.59 11.15 10.65
CA TYR A 2 7.55 10.97 9.63
C TYR A 2 7.98 11.69 8.35
N LEU A 3 7.90 11.01 7.20
CA LEU A 3 8.32 11.55 5.90
C LEU A 3 7.07 11.89 5.05
N PRO A 4 6.57 13.13 5.08
CA PRO A 4 5.37 13.49 4.35
C PRO A 4 5.64 13.50 2.83
N LEU A 5 4.90 12.66 2.10
CA LEU A 5 4.91 12.60 0.63
C LEU A 5 4.89 13.98 -0.04
N LEU A 6 4.09 14.90 0.51
CA LEU A 6 3.96 16.24 -0.03
C LEU A 6 5.29 17.00 -0.02
N GLN A 7 6.06 16.95 1.06
CA GLN A 7 7.30 17.72 1.20
C GLN A 7 8.44 17.10 0.42
N GLU A 8 8.56 15.78 0.42
CA GLU A 8 9.70 15.10 -0.23
C GLU A 8 9.54 14.93 -1.74
N VAL A 9 8.31 14.76 -2.21
CA VAL A 9 8.08 14.26 -3.58
C VAL A 9 7.24 15.20 -4.42
N ALA A 10 6.19 15.78 -3.84
CA ALA A 10 5.19 16.53 -4.59
C ALA A 10 5.36 18.05 -4.55
N SER A 11 6.25 18.59 -3.69
CA SER A 11 6.45 20.03 -3.52
C SER A 11 7.94 20.41 -3.53
N PRO A 12 8.41 21.17 -4.54
CA PRO A 12 7.69 21.52 -5.76
C PRO A 12 7.46 20.28 -6.64
N PRO A 13 6.43 20.29 -7.52
CA PRO A 13 6.24 19.22 -8.48
C PRO A 13 7.46 19.13 -9.41
N ALA A 14 7.73 17.95 -9.93
CA ALA A 14 8.78 17.75 -10.93
C ALA A 14 8.45 18.50 -12.24
N SER A 15 9.46 18.69 -13.09
CA SER A 15 9.32 19.45 -14.34
C SER A 15 8.46 18.75 -15.39
N SER A 16 8.22 17.44 -15.22
CA SER A 16 7.39 16.63 -16.09
C SER A 16 6.70 15.50 -15.33
N MET A 17 5.62 14.96 -15.91
CA MET A 17 4.90 13.80 -15.37
C MET A 17 5.81 12.57 -15.25
N ARG A 18 6.73 12.35 -16.21
CA ARG A 18 7.67 11.22 -16.18
C ARG A 18 8.63 11.32 -14.99
N GLU A 19 9.14 12.51 -14.71
CA GLU A 19 10.00 12.74 -13.55
C GLU A 19 9.23 12.62 -12.24
N GLN A 20 7.99 13.15 -12.18
CA GLN A 20 7.14 13.00 -10.99
C GLN A 20 6.88 11.52 -10.68
N LEU A 21 6.59 10.72 -11.70
CA LEU A 21 6.39 9.28 -11.56
C LEU A 21 7.64 8.56 -11.08
N LYS A 22 8.84 9.01 -11.49
CA LYS A 22 10.10 8.46 -10.97
C LYS A 22 10.23 8.75 -9.48
N ARG A 23 10.04 10.00 -9.05
CA ARG A 23 10.10 10.39 -7.62
C ARG A 23 9.06 9.63 -6.78
N LEU A 24 7.85 9.47 -7.29
CA LEU A 24 6.79 8.71 -6.63
C LEU A 24 7.12 7.23 -6.46
N ARG A 25 7.72 6.59 -7.46
CA ARG A 25 8.16 5.18 -7.37
C ARG A 25 9.29 5.00 -6.37
N GLU A 26 10.25 5.92 -6.36
CA GLU A 26 11.35 5.91 -5.38
C GLU A 26 10.79 6.06 -3.97
N PHE A 27 9.88 7.00 -3.75
CA PHE A 27 9.20 7.17 -2.46
C PHE A 27 8.39 5.94 -2.06
N GLN A 28 7.65 5.34 -3.00
CA GLN A 28 6.88 4.12 -2.71
C GLN A 28 7.80 3.00 -2.22
N ARG A 29 8.96 2.80 -2.85
CA ARG A 29 9.96 1.81 -2.39
C ARG A 29 10.44 2.14 -0.99
N LEU A 30 10.91 3.37 -0.76
CA LEU A 30 11.41 3.82 0.55
C LEU A 30 10.36 3.62 1.65
N TYR A 31 9.14 4.08 1.41
CA TYR A 31 8.04 3.99 2.36
C TYR A 31 7.67 2.55 2.67
N ASN A 32 7.59 1.69 1.64
CA ASN A 32 7.13 0.32 1.83
C ASN A 32 8.22 -0.63 2.35
N GLU A 33 9.48 -0.43 1.97
CA GLU A 33 10.54 -1.43 2.14
C GLU A 33 11.66 -0.99 3.10
N GLU A 34 11.81 0.30 3.38
CA GLU A 34 12.95 0.82 4.15
C GLU A 34 12.53 1.55 5.44
N LEU A 35 11.36 2.19 5.45
CA LEU A 35 10.92 2.99 6.59
C LEU A 35 10.10 2.15 7.60
N PRO A 36 10.56 2.01 8.85
CA PRO A 36 9.78 1.37 9.90
C PRO A 36 8.60 2.26 10.33
N HIS A 37 7.46 1.63 10.58
CA HIS A 37 6.22 2.31 10.94
C HIS A 37 5.84 1.96 12.38
N GLN A 38 5.69 2.97 13.23
CA GLN A 38 5.29 2.77 14.63
C GLN A 38 3.94 2.05 14.76
N ALA A 39 3.01 2.26 13.83
CA ALA A 39 1.71 1.58 13.81
C ALA A 39 1.82 0.08 13.42
N LEU A 40 2.98 -0.35 12.93
CA LEU A 40 3.30 -1.74 12.55
C LEU A 40 4.39 -2.32 13.46
N ASP A 41 4.49 -1.86 14.72
CA ASP A 41 5.51 -2.29 15.68
C ASP A 41 6.95 -2.14 15.15
N ASP A 42 7.21 -1.00 14.48
CA ASP A 42 8.49 -0.68 13.83
C ASP A 42 8.88 -1.62 12.68
N ALA A 43 7.96 -2.43 12.16
CA ALA A 43 8.12 -3.15 10.90
C ALA A 43 7.87 -2.24 9.68
N THR A 44 8.32 -2.68 8.51
CA THR A 44 7.98 -2.02 7.24
C THR A 44 6.65 -2.55 6.68
N PRO A 45 5.94 -1.79 5.85
CA PRO A 45 4.75 -2.30 5.17
C PRO A 45 5.00 -3.57 4.37
N ALA A 46 6.17 -3.72 3.75
CA ALA A 46 6.55 -4.92 3.00
C ALA A 46 6.75 -6.16 3.89
N ASP A 47 7.09 -5.97 5.17
CA ASP A 47 7.18 -7.07 6.13
C ASP A 47 5.79 -7.60 6.54
N CYS A 48 4.79 -6.71 6.59
CA CYS A 48 3.45 -7.03 7.08
C CYS A 48 2.45 -7.42 5.99
N TYR A 49 2.62 -6.90 4.76
CA TYR A 49 1.63 -7.05 3.70
C TYR A 49 2.18 -7.81 2.49
N GLN A 50 1.35 -8.69 1.95
CA GLN A 50 1.61 -9.42 0.72
C GLN A 50 0.50 -9.21 -0.30
N ALA A 51 0.79 -9.42 -1.57
CA ALA A 51 -0.22 -9.34 -2.62
C ALA A 51 -1.36 -10.33 -2.34
N SER A 52 -2.60 -9.85 -2.44
CA SER A 52 -3.78 -10.71 -2.29
C SER A 52 -3.80 -11.81 -3.35
N ALA A 53 -4.00 -13.05 -2.93
CA ALA A 53 -4.25 -14.18 -3.83
C ALA A 53 -5.53 -13.98 -4.66
N ARG A 54 -6.51 -13.27 -4.10
CA ARG A 54 -7.75 -12.91 -4.80
C ARG A 54 -7.49 -11.71 -5.70
N ARG A 55 -7.43 -11.95 -7.00
CA ARG A 55 -7.32 -10.91 -8.03
C ARG A 55 -8.63 -10.10 -8.11
N PHE A 56 -8.48 -8.80 -8.26
CA PHE A 56 -9.59 -7.93 -8.62
C PHE A 56 -9.95 -8.15 -10.09
N ASP A 57 -11.22 -8.40 -10.38
CA ASP A 57 -11.75 -8.68 -11.72
C ASP A 57 -12.11 -7.42 -12.51
N GLY A 58 -11.91 -6.24 -11.94
CA GLY A 58 -12.24 -4.95 -12.55
C GLY A 58 -13.69 -4.51 -12.31
N ILE A 59 -14.50 -5.30 -11.61
CA ILE A 59 -15.91 -4.98 -11.32
C ILE A 59 -16.03 -4.60 -9.84
N LEU A 60 -16.22 -3.30 -9.58
CA LEU A 60 -16.57 -2.86 -8.24
C LEU A 60 -18.03 -3.23 -7.94
N ARG A 61 -18.24 -4.01 -6.88
CA ARG A 61 -19.56 -4.47 -6.44
C ARG A 61 -20.00 -3.62 -5.25
N GLU A 62 -21.30 -3.41 -5.10
CA GLU A 62 -21.84 -2.76 -3.91
C GLU A 62 -21.41 -3.53 -2.65
N PRO A 63 -21.05 -2.83 -1.57
CA PRO A 63 -20.72 -3.49 -0.32
C PRO A 63 -21.95 -4.28 0.15
N VAL A 64 -21.80 -5.59 0.24
CA VAL A 64 -22.81 -6.43 0.87
C VAL A 64 -22.86 -6.08 2.35
N ALA A 65 -24.02 -5.67 2.84
CA ALA A 65 -24.22 -5.50 4.27
C ALA A 65 -24.07 -6.88 4.93
N GLU A 66 -23.09 -6.98 5.82
CA GLU A 66 -22.80 -8.14 6.67
C GLU A 66 -22.31 -9.40 5.93
N VAL A 67 -21.03 -9.38 5.55
CA VAL A 67 -20.27 -10.64 5.59
C VAL A 67 -19.80 -10.80 7.03
N GLU A 68 -20.32 -11.78 7.75
CA GLU A 68 -19.71 -12.26 8.98
C GLU A 68 -18.33 -12.85 8.58
N LEU A 69 -17.31 -11.99 8.59
CA LEU A 69 -15.96 -12.35 8.18
C LEU A 69 -15.37 -13.28 9.23
N ASP A 70 -15.63 -14.58 9.10
CA ASP A 70 -14.81 -15.59 9.75
C ASP A 70 -13.35 -15.37 9.32
N ALA A 71 -12.46 -15.11 10.26
CA ALA A 71 -11.03 -14.93 10.00
C ALA A 71 -10.42 -16.12 9.21
N ALA A 72 -10.97 -17.33 9.37
CA ALA A 72 -10.58 -18.50 8.60
C ALA A 72 -11.06 -18.47 7.15
N SER A 73 -12.13 -17.74 6.81
CA SER A 73 -12.59 -17.58 5.43
C SER A 73 -11.70 -16.65 4.59
N ILE A 74 -10.97 -15.71 5.23
CA ILE A 74 -9.97 -14.85 4.59
C ILE A 74 -8.68 -15.65 4.29
N LEU A 75 -8.32 -16.62 5.15
CA LEU A 75 -7.09 -17.41 5.03
C LEU A 75 -7.24 -18.76 4.28
N ARG A 76 -8.45 -19.30 4.07
CA ARG A 76 -8.64 -20.65 3.48
C ARG A 76 -8.63 -20.75 1.95
N ARG A 77 -8.32 -19.70 1.20
CA ARG A 77 -8.22 -19.76 -0.28
C ARG A 77 -6.79 -19.49 -0.77
N SER A 78 -5.82 -20.08 -0.08
CA SER A 78 -4.41 -20.10 -0.49
C SER A 78 -3.86 -21.51 -0.28
N CYS A 79 -4.31 -22.43 -1.13
CA CYS A 79 -3.53 -23.58 -1.60
C CYS A 79 -3.47 -23.46 -3.12
#